data_AF-A0A7V9QAF4-F1
#
_entry.id   AF-A0A7V9QAF4-F1
#
_cell.length_a   1.000
_cell.length_b   1.000
_cell.length_c   1.000
_cell.angle_alpha   90.00
_cell.angle_beta   90.00
_cell.angle_gamma   90.00
#
_symmetry.space_group_name_H-M   'P 1'
#
loop_
_entity.id
_entity.type
_entity.pdbx_description
1 polymer ?
#
loop_
_entity_poly.entity_id
_entity_poly.type
_entity_poly.pdbx_seq_one_letter_code
_entity_poly.pdbx_strand_id
1 'polypeptide(L)' 'MPLYVGIEDFDYEPGFDYIVQVRRTRVRNPPQGGFSVAYHLIRVIENTAATTED' A
#
# COMPACT_ATOMS: atom_id res chain seq x y z
N MET A 1 -15.93 6.43 7.17
CA MET A 1 -15.19 5.17 6.98
C MET A 1 -13.83 5.54 6.42
N PRO A 2 -12.69 5.19 7.06
CA PRO A 2 -11.39 5.42 6.44
C PRO A 2 -11.33 4.59 5.16
N LEU A 3 -11.03 5.27 4.07
CA LEU A 3 -10.87 4.69 2.76
C LEU A 3 -9.48 4.04 2.70
N TYR A 4 -9.40 2.73 2.91
CA TYR A 4 -8.17 1.98 2.70
C TYR A 4 -7.90 1.92 1.20
N VAL A 5 -7.00 2.77 0.73
CA VAL A 5 -6.44 2.65 -0.62
C VAL A 5 -5.41 1.52 -0.54
N GLY A 6 -5.77 0.34 -1.06
CA GLY A 6 -4.82 -0.75 -1.24
C GLY A 6 -3.70 -0.33 -2.18
N ILE A 7 -2.48 -0.78 -1.89
CA ILE A 7 -1.34 -0.63 -2.81
C ILE A 7 -1.43 -1.81 -3.78
N GLU A 8 -1.49 -1.53 -5.08
CA GLU A 8 -1.50 -2.59 -6.09
C GLU A 8 -0.18 -3.38 -6.05
N ASP A 9 -0.30 -4.71 -6.19
CA ASP A 9 0.80 -5.68 -6.13
C ASP A 9 1.51 -5.78 -4.76
N PHE A 10 0.92 -5.26 -3.68
CA PHE A 10 1.42 -5.45 -2.32
C PHE A 10 0.53 -6.39 -1.51
N ASP A 11 1.10 -7.53 -1.12
CA ASP A 11 0.47 -8.47 -0.19
C ASP A 11 0.94 -8.16 1.23
N TYR A 12 0.01 -7.77 2.10
CA TYR A 12 0.32 -7.46 3.49
C TYR A 12 0.19 -8.71 4.34
N GLU A 13 1.30 -9.15 4.94
CA GLU A 13 1.26 -10.20 5.96
C GLU A 13 1.23 -9.58 7.37
N PRO A 14 0.25 -9.94 8.22
CA PRO A 14 0.19 -9.45 9.58
C PRO A 14 1.39 -9.92 10.40
N GLY A 15 1.87 -9.09 11.32
CA GLY A 15 3.05 -9.39 12.13
C GLY A 15 4.38 -8.96 11.52
N PHE A 16 4.33 -8.14 10.47
CA PHE A 16 5.51 -7.52 9.86
C PHE A 16 5.25 -6.04 9.60
N ASP A 17 6.26 -5.23 9.88
CA ASP A 17 6.33 -3.84 9.47
C ASP A 17 7.06 -3.73 8.12
N TYR A 18 6.45 -3.04 7.17
CA TYR A 18 6.98 -2.90 5.82
C TYR A 18 7.27 -1.44 5.49
N ILE A 19 8.50 -1.17 5.07
CA ILE A 19 8.85 0.07 4.40
C ILE A 19 8.81 -0.21 2.90
N VAL A 20 7.79 0.31 2.21
CA VAL A 20 7.60 0.12 0.78
C VAL A 20 7.77 1.41 0.00
N GLN A 21 8.38 1.30 -1.17
CA GLN A 21 8.40 2.38 -2.14
C GLN A 21 7.22 2.20 -3.08
N VAL A 22 6.36 3.22 -3.16
CA VAL A 22 5.19 3.21 -4.04
C VAL A 22 5.28 4.30 -5.09
N ARG A 23 4.75 4.01 -6.28
CA ARG A 23 4.53 4.99 -7.34
C ARG A 23 3.12 5.53 -7.22
N ARG A 24 3.00 6.84 -7.01
CA ARG A 24 1.74 7.55 -7.05
C ARG A 24 1.41 7.96 -8.49
N THR A 25 0.29 7.49 -9.01
CA THR A 25 -0.19 7.85 -10.36
C THR A 25 -1.55 8.54 -10.25
N ARG A 26 -1.72 9.69 -10.93
CA ARG A 26 -3.04 10.33 -11.04
C ARG A 26 -3.89 9.57 -12.04
N VAL A 27 -5.03 9.06 -11.59
CA VAL A 27 -6.02 8.41 -12.46
C VAL A 27 -6.87 9.51 -13.09
N ARG A 28 -6.75 9.67 -14.41
CA ARG A 28 -7.37 10.79 -15.15
C ARG A 28 -8.88 10.61 -15.35
N ASN A 29 -9.36 9.37 -15.33
CA ASN A 29 -10.78 9.02 -15.41
C ASN A 29 -11.09 7.95 -14.34
N PRO A 30 -11.20 8.35 -13.06
CA PRO A 30 -11.54 7.39 -12.02
C PRO A 30 -12.97 6.86 -12.27
N PRO A 31 -13.21 5.53 -12.20
CA PRO A 31 -14.57 4.99 -12.27
C PRO A 31 -15.39 5.62 -11.12
N GLN A 32 -16.67 5.90 -11.37
CA GLN A 32 -17.56 6.69 -10.50
C GLN A 32 -17.29 6.49 -8.99
N GLY A 33 -16.72 7.51 -8.33
CA GLY A 33 -16.43 7.50 -6.89
C GLY A 33 -15.07 6.91 -6.48
N GLY A 34 -14.25 6.49 -7.44
CA GLY A 34 -12.89 6.00 -7.20
C GLY A 34 -11.89 7.12 -6.91
N PHE A 35 -10.78 6.77 -6.27
CA PHE A 35 -9.71 7.71 -5.96
C PHE A 35 -9.08 8.27 -7.24
N SER A 36 -8.83 9.58 -7.28
CA SER A 36 -8.06 10.21 -8.38
C SER A 36 -6.57 9.83 -8.38
N VAL A 37 -6.17 8.90 -7.51
CA VAL A 37 -4.79 8.51 -7.25
C VAL A 37 -4.72 7.01 -7.03
N ALA A 38 -3.89 6.33 -7.80
CA ALA A 38 -3.50 4.94 -7.60
C ALA A 38 -2.08 4.85 -7.03
N TYR A 39 -1.83 3.83 -6.20
CA TYR A 39 -0.51 3.52 -5.67
C TYR A 39 -0.10 2.13 -6.16
N HIS A 40 1.01 2.06 -6.89
CA HIS A 40 1.60 0.79 -7.31
C HIS A 40 2.86 0.52 -6.51
N LEU A 41 3.04 -0.70 -6.03
CA LEU A 41 4.29 -1.10 -5.39
C LEU A 41 5.43 -1.03 -6.41
N ILE A 42 6.47 -0.25 -6.11
CA ILE A 42 7.72 -0.28 -6.88
C ILE A 42 8.61 -1.39 -6.32
N ARG A 43 8.80 -1.39 -4.99
CA ARG A 43 9.61 -2.36 -4.27
C ARG A 43 9.38 -2.28 -2.77
N VAL A 44 9.66 -3.38 -2.08
CA VAL A 44 9.87 -3.37 -0.63
C VAL A 44 11.30 -2.88 -0.37
N ILE A 45 11.43 -1.88 0.50
CA ILE A 45 12.72 -1.34 0.96
C ILE A 45 13.20 -2.18 2.13
N GLU A 46 12.32 -2.40 3.12
CA GLU A 46 12.59 -3.18 4.33
C GLU A 46 11.35 -3.95 4.77
N ASN A 47 11.57 -5.13 5.35
CA ASN A 47 10.58 -5.89 6.08
C ASN A 47 11.15 -6.27 7.45
N THR A 48 10.47 -5.85 8.50
CA THR A 48 10.87 -6.15 9.88
C THR A 48 9.79 -7.02 10.47
N ALA A 49 10.16 -8.21 10.97
CA ALA A 49 9.22 -8.98 11.78
C ALA A 49 8.84 -8.13 12.98
N ALA A 50 7.55 -7.89 13.17
CA ALA A 50 7.05 -7.32 14.41
C ALA A 50 7.30 -8.39 15.46
N THR A 51 8.47 -8.32 16.11
CA THR A 51 8.74 -9.10 17.31
C THR A 51 7.71 -8.65 18.32
N THR A 52 6.64 -9.43 18.45
CA THR A 52 5.79 -9.41 19.63
C THR A 52 6.69 -9.84 20.77
N GLU A 53 7.35 -8.87 21.41
CA GLU A 53 7.88 -9.07 22.76
C GLU A 53 6.65 -9.29 23.66
N ASP A 54 6.54 -10.50 24.18
CA ASP A 54 5.52 -10.98 25.13
C ASP A 54 5.67 -10.30 26.50
#